data_AF-A0A6A3KRX2-F1
#
_entry.id   AF-A0A6A3KRX2-F1
#
_cell.length_a   1.000
_cell.length_b   1.000
_cell.length_c   1.000
_cell.angle_alpha   90.00
_cell.angle_beta   90.00
_cell.angle_gamma   90.00
#
_symmetry.space_group_name_H-M   'P 1'
#
loop_
_entity.id
_entity.type
_entity.pdbx_description
1 polymer ?
#
loop_
_entity_poly.entity_id
_entity_poly.type
_entity_poly.pdbx_seq_one_letter_code
_entity_poly.pdbx_strand_id
1 'polypeptide(L)'
;MYCTGGIRCEKASNFLRSQGVNDVHHLKGGIHKYLEAYQDGGFFRGKNFVFDKRVLMGAQNSNEVVGKCIECQAPYDEFSGRKVCTVCRDLVLVCDSCYYARHGEVHCTDHQYLSHCYVTFLQYVPRAELLEHQKALEKILAELLEDKNSSKNKRRSIRNQLNKIAARLEAIDADPEAAAALLALDPRPIHCRTCGLNTCMGNCWGFWSDEVLPPPQN
;
A
#
# COMPACT_ATOMS: atom_id res chain seq x y z
N MET A 1 10.91 24.40 1.05
CA MET A 1 10.50 23.02 1.43
C MET A 1 9.32 23.04 2.37
N TYR A 2 8.51 21.99 2.39
CA TYR A 2 7.42 21.83 3.35
C TYR A 2 7.16 20.35 3.66
N CYS A 3 6.52 20.08 4.80
CA CYS A 3 5.99 18.79 5.18
C CYS A 3 4.76 19.01 6.08
N THR A 4 4.09 17.94 6.53
CA THR A 4 2.85 18.03 7.34
C THR A 4 2.96 19.01 8.51
N GLY A 5 3.98 18.86 9.39
CA GLY A 5 4.14 19.65 10.62
C GLY A 5 5.46 20.42 10.74
N GLY A 6 6.26 20.52 9.68
CA GLY A 6 7.53 21.27 9.66
C GLY A 6 8.79 20.52 10.14
N ILE A 7 8.68 19.57 11.07
CA ILE A 7 9.84 18.93 11.73
C ILE A 7 10.84 18.25 10.76
N ARG A 8 10.36 17.60 9.69
CA ARG A 8 11.24 16.99 8.68
C ARG A 8 12.02 18.06 7.92
N CYS A 9 11.38 19.18 7.62
CA CYS A 9 12.00 20.29 6.90
C CYS A 9 12.98 21.08 7.77
N GLU A 10 12.79 21.15 9.09
CA GLU A 10 13.77 21.74 10.00
C GLU A 10 15.09 20.95 9.98
N LYS A 11 15.00 19.62 10.10
CA LYS A 11 16.17 18.74 10.00
C LYS A 11 16.83 18.84 8.62
N ALA A 12 16.03 18.75 7.55
CA ALA A 12 16.54 18.82 6.18
C ALA A 12 17.18 20.19 5.87
N SER A 13 16.60 21.30 6.34
CA SER A 13 17.17 22.63 6.11
C SER A 13 18.50 22.82 6.82
N ASN A 14 18.62 22.32 8.05
CA ASN A 14 19.88 22.40 8.79
C ASN A 14 20.97 21.55 8.13
N PHE A 15 20.61 20.37 7.64
CA PHE A 15 21.53 19.53 6.88
C PHE A 15 21.99 20.19 5.58
N LEU A 16 21.09 20.75 4.78
CA LEU A 16 21.46 21.42 3.52
C LEU A 16 22.38 22.63 3.77
N ARG A 17 22.11 23.41 4.82
CA ARG A 17 22.98 24.52 5.22
C ARG A 17 24.38 24.04 5.63
N SER A 18 24.47 22.90 6.34
CA SER A 18 25.77 22.33 6.70
C SER A 18 26.56 21.79 5.50
N GLN A 19 25.87 21.49 4.39
CA GLN A 19 26.48 21.15 3.10
C GLN A 19 26.80 22.39 2.24
N GLY A 20 26.65 23.61 2.78
CA GLY A 20 26.98 24.86 2.08
C GLY A 20 25.87 25.42 1.18
N VAL A 21 24.64 24.87 1.25
CA VAL A 21 23.49 25.45 0.54
C VAL A 21 22.94 26.62 1.34
N ASN A 22 23.06 27.83 0.81
CA ASN A 22 22.74 29.06 1.55
C ASN A 22 21.26 29.48 1.44
N ASP A 23 20.64 29.28 0.28
CA ASP A 23 19.25 29.69 0.02
C ASP A 23 18.25 28.57 0.36
N VAL A 24 18.11 28.29 1.66
CA VAL A 24 17.27 27.21 2.16
C VAL A 24 16.14 27.75 3.03
N HIS A 25 14.93 27.70 2.48
CA HIS A 25 13.69 28.11 3.14
C HIS A 25 12.75 26.92 3.39
N HIS A 26 12.08 26.93 4.54
CA HIS A 26 10.99 26.01 4.82
C HIS A 26 9.74 26.72 5.35
N LEU A 27 8.60 26.06 5.23
CA LEU A 27 7.35 26.50 5.83
C LEU A 27 7.33 26.18 7.33
N LYS A 28 7.43 27.22 8.18
CA LYS A 28 7.47 27.07 9.64
C LYS A 28 6.16 26.47 10.15
N GLY A 29 6.24 25.32 10.83
CA GLY A 29 5.07 24.55 11.28
C GLY A 29 4.35 23.75 10.18
N GLY A 30 4.87 23.75 8.96
CA GLY A 30 4.38 22.92 7.86
C GLY A 30 3.00 23.28 7.34
N ILE A 31 2.42 22.34 6.58
CA ILE A 31 1.09 22.46 5.97
C ILE A 31 0.01 22.67 7.04
N HIS A 32 0.16 22.05 8.21
CA HIS A 32 -0.82 22.17 9.29
C HIS A 32 -1.01 23.63 9.74
N LYS A 33 0.07 24.34 10.10
CA LYS A 33 -0.02 25.76 10.47
C LYS A 33 -0.44 26.65 9.30
N TYR A 34 -0.11 26.26 8.07
CA TYR A 34 -0.54 26.98 6.89
C TYR A 34 -2.06 26.94 6.72
N LEU A 35 -2.69 25.77 6.86
CA LEU A 35 -4.15 25.63 6.77
C LEU A 35 -4.90 26.28 7.96
N GLU A 36 -4.26 26.43 9.11
CA GLU A 36 -4.81 27.23 10.22
C GLU A 36 -4.85 28.73 9.88
N ALA A 37 -3.79 29.24 9.23
CA ALA A 37 -3.67 30.64 8.82
C ALA A 37 -4.52 30.98 7.58
N TYR A 38 -4.66 30.02 6.65
CA TYR A 38 -5.40 30.15 5.39
C TYR A 38 -6.52 29.10 5.36
N GLN A 39 -7.62 29.38 6.05
CA GLN A 39 -8.72 28.43 6.23
C GLN A 39 -9.48 28.12 4.94
N ASP A 40 -9.40 29.01 3.95
CA ASP A 40 -9.88 28.82 2.58
C ASP A 40 -8.94 27.93 1.73
N GLY A 41 -7.79 27.56 2.28
CA GLY A 41 -6.78 26.69 1.66
C GLY A 41 -5.65 27.45 0.98
N GLY A 42 -5.79 28.74 0.69
CA GLY A 42 -4.79 29.53 -0.02
C GLY A 42 -4.23 28.82 -1.27
N PHE A 43 -2.92 28.53 -1.27
CA PHE A 43 -2.23 27.81 -2.33
C PHE A 43 -2.24 26.29 -2.17
N PHE A 44 -2.68 25.76 -1.02
CA PHE A 44 -2.75 24.33 -0.78
C PHE A 44 -3.96 23.74 -1.52
N ARG A 45 -3.76 22.62 -2.22
CA ARG A 45 -4.81 21.91 -2.96
C ARG A 45 -5.01 20.51 -2.41
N GLY A 46 -6.27 20.09 -2.34
CA GLY A 46 -6.67 18.79 -1.81
C GLY A 46 -6.56 18.66 -0.28
N LYS A 47 -6.18 17.47 0.18
CA LYS A 47 -6.16 17.10 1.60
C LYS A 47 -4.74 16.74 2.05
N ASN A 48 -4.35 17.24 3.22
CA ASN A 48 -3.08 16.96 3.88
C ASN A 48 -3.16 15.64 4.66
N PHE A 49 -2.30 14.69 4.34
CA PHE A 49 -2.20 13.43 5.09
C PHE A 49 -1.61 13.67 6.49
N VAL A 50 -2.30 13.16 7.50
CA VAL A 50 -1.89 13.22 8.91
C VAL A 50 -1.78 11.82 9.51
N PHE A 51 -0.84 11.66 10.45
CA PHE A 51 -0.47 10.37 11.03
C PHE A 51 -1.26 10.08 12.32
N ASP A 52 -2.58 10.27 12.24
CA ASP A 52 -3.53 10.00 13.31
C ASP A 52 -4.90 9.63 12.74
N LYS A 53 -5.89 9.34 13.59
CA LYS A 53 -7.22 8.84 13.19
C LYS A 53 -7.99 9.74 12.22
N ARG A 54 -7.61 11.02 12.08
CA ARG A 54 -8.22 11.92 11.07
C ARG A 54 -7.83 11.52 9.65
N VAL A 55 -6.65 10.91 9.45
CA VAL A 55 -6.03 10.47 8.19
C VAL A 55 -5.74 11.61 7.20
N LEU A 56 -6.70 12.48 6.96
CA LEU A 56 -6.69 13.57 6.01
C LEU A 56 -7.28 14.82 6.66
N MET A 57 -6.66 15.97 6.42
CA MET A 57 -7.21 17.28 6.78
C MET A 57 -7.14 18.22 5.59
N GLY A 58 -8.26 18.82 5.21
CA GLY A 58 -8.35 19.82 4.15
C GLY A 58 -8.66 21.21 4.69
N ALA A 59 -8.72 22.19 3.79
CA ALA A 59 -9.34 23.48 4.06
C ALA A 59 -10.85 23.31 4.32
N GLN A 60 -11.47 24.23 5.08
CA GLN A 60 -12.85 24.05 5.59
C GLN A 60 -13.90 23.86 4.47
N ASN A 61 -13.67 24.41 3.28
CA ASN A 61 -14.60 24.37 2.15
C ASN A 61 -13.98 23.79 0.86
N SER A 62 -12.89 23.03 0.97
CA SER A 62 -12.27 22.42 -0.21
C SER A 62 -12.83 21.02 -0.48
N ASN A 63 -13.51 20.88 -1.62
CA ASN A 63 -13.93 19.60 -2.19
C ASN A 63 -13.03 19.19 -3.37
N GLU A 64 -11.88 19.84 -3.54
CA GLU A 64 -10.97 19.55 -4.65
C GLU A 64 -10.29 18.19 -4.45
N VAL A 65 -10.60 17.25 -5.33
CA VAL A 65 -9.97 15.93 -5.35
C VAL A 65 -8.74 16.00 -6.25
N VAL A 66 -7.56 16.11 -5.64
CA VAL A 66 -6.26 16.14 -6.36
C VAL A 66 -5.71 14.73 -6.64
N GLY A 67 -6.15 13.75 -5.86
CA GLY A 67 -5.71 12.36 -5.97
C GLY A 67 -6.41 11.62 -7.10
N LYS A 68 -5.82 10.50 -7.51
CA LYS A 68 -6.39 9.59 -8.50
C LYS A 68 -6.20 8.15 -8.04
N CYS A 69 -7.19 7.32 -8.34
CA CYS A 69 -7.08 5.88 -8.17
C CYS A 69 -5.90 5.36 -9.00
N ILE A 70 -4.99 4.60 -8.39
CA ILE A 70 -3.82 4.07 -9.09
C ILE A 70 -4.18 3.10 -10.23
N GLU A 71 -5.32 2.41 -10.12
CA GLU A 71 -5.76 1.43 -11.12
C GLU A 71 -6.52 2.09 -12.28
N CYS A 72 -7.58 2.85 -12.01
CA CYS A 72 -8.46 3.40 -13.05
C CYS A 72 -8.28 4.90 -13.34
N GLN A 73 -7.41 5.59 -12.61
CA GLN A 73 -7.13 7.03 -12.74
C GLN A 73 -8.32 7.96 -12.45
N ALA A 74 -9.47 7.43 -12.04
CA ALA A 74 -10.61 8.24 -11.59
C ALA A 74 -10.22 9.09 -10.37
N PRO A 75 -10.75 10.33 -10.24
CA PRO A 75 -10.51 11.17 -9.06
C PRO A 75 -10.83 10.42 -7.77
N TYR A 76 -9.86 10.35 -6.86
CA TYR A 76 -10.00 9.65 -5.59
C TYR A 76 -8.93 10.14 -4.61
N ASP A 77 -9.31 10.52 -3.39
CA ASP A 77 -8.39 11.10 -2.40
C ASP A 77 -8.58 10.54 -0.99
N GLU A 78 -9.25 9.40 -0.83
CA GLU A 78 -9.47 8.75 0.46
C GLU A 78 -8.46 7.62 0.72
N PHE A 79 -8.04 7.48 1.98
CA PHE A 79 -7.21 6.35 2.43
C PHE A 79 -7.98 5.47 3.40
N SER A 80 -7.66 4.17 3.39
CA SER A 80 -8.19 3.19 4.33
C SER A 80 -7.07 2.23 4.75
N GLY A 81 -7.03 1.85 6.02
CA GLY A 81 -6.10 0.82 6.52
C GLY A 81 -6.29 -0.57 5.87
N ARG A 82 -7.37 -0.79 5.11
CA ARG A 82 -7.54 -1.99 4.26
C ARG A 82 -6.74 -1.92 2.97
N LYS A 83 -6.58 -0.71 2.43
CA LYS A 83 -6.04 -0.46 1.10
C LYS A 83 -4.54 -0.25 1.19
N VAL A 84 -3.85 -1.35 1.45
CA VAL A 84 -2.39 -1.38 1.58
C VAL A 84 -1.79 -2.18 0.43
N CYS A 85 -0.51 -2.01 0.12
CA CYS A 85 0.20 -2.72 -0.95
C CYS A 85 0.48 -4.17 -0.56
N THR A 86 0.07 -5.13 -1.39
CA THR A 86 0.26 -6.58 -1.19
C THR A 86 1.71 -6.99 -0.89
N VAL A 87 2.68 -6.20 -1.31
CA VAL A 87 4.12 -6.48 -1.14
C VAL A 87 4.69 -5.77 0.10
N CYS A 88 4.60 -4.44 0.17
CA CYS A 88 5.29 -3.65 1.22
C CYS A 88 4.38 -3.12 2.34
N ARG A 89 3.06 -3.29 2.21
CA ARG A 89 2.04 -2.77 3.14
C ARG A 89 1.90 -1.25 3.21
N ASP A 90 2.52 -0.49 2.30
CA ASP A 90 2.27 0.95 2.17
C ASP A 90 0.80 1.22 1.80
N LEU A 91 0.23 2.33 2.26
CA LEU A 91 -1.11 2.75 1.85
C LEU A 91 -1.16 2.98 0.33
N VAL A 92 -2.23 2.51 -0.29
CA VAL A 92 -2.48 2.61 -1.73
C VAL A 92 -3.74 3.43 -1.95
N LEU A 93 -3.62 4.45 -2.80
CA LEU A 93 -4.74 5.28 -3.20
C LEU A 93 -5.51 4.59 -4.33
N VAL A 94 -6.53 3.83 -3.96
CA VAL A 94 -7.35 3.01 -4.89
C VAL A 94 -8.83 3.15 -4.54
N CYS A 95 -9.67 3.39 -5.55
CA CYS A 95 -11.11 3.51 -5.34
C CYS A 95 -11.72 2.17 -4.93
N ASP A 96 -12.90 2.20 -4.30
CA ASP A 96 -13.56 0.97 -3.83
C ASP A 96 -13.83 -0.01 -4.96
N SER A 97 -14.35 0.47 -6.10
CA SER A 97 -14.61 -0.39 -7.26
C SER A 97 -13.37 -1.19 -7.68
N CYS A 98 -12.22 -0.53 -7.83
CA CYS A 98 -10.97 -1.21 -8.18
C CYS A 98 -10.46 -2.12 -7.07
N TYR A 99 -10.56 -1.71 -5.80
CA TYR A 99 -10.15 -2.53 -4.66
C TYR A 99 -10.94 -3.84 -4.59
N TYR A 100 -12.28 -3.78 -4.74
CA TYR A 100 -13.14 -4.96 -4.74
C TYR A 100 -12.96 -5.81 -6.00
N ALA A 101 -12.81 -5.20 -7.18
CA ALA A 101 -12.54 -5.91 -8.43
C ALA A 101 -11.21 -6.71 -8.40
N ARG A 102 -10.24 -6.25 -7.59
CA ARG A 102 -8.97 -6.93 -7.35
C ARG A 102 -8.99 -7.85 -6.11
N HIS A 103 -10.16 -8.07 -5.50
CA HIS A 103 -10.30 -8.88 -4.29
C HIS A 103 -9.38 -8.44 -3.13
N GLY A 104 -9.13 -7.13 -3.03
CA GLY A 104 -8.25 -6.54 -2.02
C GLY A 104 -6.75 -6.69 -2.28
N GLU A 105 -6.35 -7.29 -3.41
CA GLU A 105 -4.96 -7.42 -3.84
C GLU A 105 -4.57 -6.21 -4.69
N VAL A 106 -4.04 -5.18 -4.04
CA VAL A 106 -3.64 -3.92 -4.69
C VAL A 106 -2.16 -3.63 -4.41
N HIS A 107 -1.52 -2.91 -5.32
CA HIS A 107 -0.08 -2.66 -5.27
C HIS A 107 0.19 -1.15 -5.27
N CYS A 108 1.24 -0.72 -4.56
CA CYS A 108 1.68 0.67 -4.67
C CYS A 108 2.43 0.86 -6.00
N THR A 109 2.70 2.11 -6.36
CA THR A 109 3.40 2.48 -7.60
C THR A 109 4.72 1.72 -7.77
N ASP A 110 5.47 1.54 -6.69
CA ASP A 110 6.77 0.84 -6.71
C ASP A 110 6.64 -0.67 -6.91
N HIS A 111 5.45 -1.24 -6.74
CA HIS A 111 5.15 -2.67 -6.85
C HIS A 111 4.11 -2.99 -7.92
N GLN A 112 3.68 -2.02 -8.74
CA GLN A 112 2.67 -2.24 -9.78
C GLN A 112 3.08 -3.33 -10.78
N TYR A 113 4.39 -3.47 -11.03
CA TYR A 113 4.96 -4.52 -11.88
C TYR A 113 4.69 -5.95 -11.39
N LEU A 114 4.31 -6.12 -10.11
CA LEU A 114 3.96 -7.41 -9.51
C LEU A 114 2.45 -7.67 -9.44
N SER A 115 1.62 -6.73 -9.92
CA SER A 115 0.16 -6.78 -9.77
C SER A 115 -0.54 -7.95 -10.46
N HIS A 116 0.18 -8.66 -11.34
CA HIS A 116 -0.32 -9.80 -12.11
C HIS A 116 0.24 -11.14 -11.63
N CYS A 117 1.07 -11.17 -10.58
CA CYS A 117 1.72 -12.42 -10.14
C CYS A 117 2.02 -12.51 -8.63
N TYR A 118 1.85 -11.42 -7.88
CA TYR A 118 2.09 -11.40 -6.44
C TYR A 118 0.78 -11.06 -5.70
N VAL A 119 0.20 -12.07 -5.03
CA VAL A 119 -1.03 -11.96 -4.25
C VAL A 119 -0.88 -12.61 -2.87
N THR A 120 -1.61 -12.13 -1.88
CA THR A 120 -1.58 -12.67 -0.51
C THR A 120 -2.42 -13.92 -0.38
N PHE A 121 -3.66 -13.89 -0.86
CA PHE A 121 -4.65 -14.94 -0.63
C PHE A 121 -4.65 -15.99 -1.75
N LEU A 122 -3.55 -16.75 -1.82
CA LEU A 122 -3.33 -17.81 -2.83
C LEU A 122 -4.38 -18.91 -2.83
N GLN A 123 -5.13 -19.08 -1.73
CA GLN A 123 -6.20 -20.07 -1.65
C GLN A 123 -7.34 -19.82 -2.66
N TYR A 124 -7.49 -18.56 -3.10
CA TYR A 124 -8.52 -18.13 -4.04
C TYR A 124 -8.04 -18.03 -5.49
N VAL A 125 -6.83 -18.50 -5.78
CA VAL A 125 -6.25 -18.49 -7.12
C VAL A 125 -6.26 -19.91 -7.70
N PRO A 126 -6.81 -20.13 -8.90
CA PRO A 126 -6.79 -21.44 -9.55
C PRO A 126 -5.37 -21.95 -9.78
N ARG A 127 -5.21 -23.28 -9.79
CA ARG A 127 -3.92 -23.95 -10.03
C ARG A 127 -3.22 -23.46 -11.32
N ALA A 128 -3.97 -23.32 -12.40
CA ALA A 128 -3.43 -22.87 -13.69
C ALA A 128 -2.82 -21.46 -13.59
N GLU A 129 -3.53 -20.52 -12.95
CA GLU A 129 -3.07 -19.15 -12.72
C GLU A 129 -1.88 -19.09 -11.75
N LEU A 130 -1.84 -19.96 -10.72
CA LEU A 130 -0.68 -20.07 -9.83
C LEU A 130 0.61 -20.48 -10.57
N LEU A 131 0.50 -21.37 -11.56
CA LEU A 131 1.64 -21.74 -12.40
C LEU A 131 2.10 -20.58 -13.30
N GLU A 132 1.17 -19.75 -13.79
CA GLU A 132 1.50 -18.53 -14.54
C GLU A 132 2.19 -17.49 -13.63
N HIS A 133 1.66 -17.29 -12.42
CA HIS A 133 2.27 -16.43 -11.40
C HIS A 133 3.69 -16.90 -11.06
N GLN A 134 3.90 -18.21 -10.87
CA GLN A 134 5.21 -18.79 -10.61
C GLN A 134 6.20 -18.44 -11.73
N LYS A 135 5.84 -18.72 -12.98
CA LYS A 135 6.70 -18.44 -14.14
C LYS A 135 7.03 -16.95 -14.26
N ALA A 136 6.05 -16.07 -14.04
CA ALA A 136 6.26 -14.63 -14.06
C ALA A 136 7.23 -14.16 -12.97
N LEU A 137 7.07 -14.66 -11.74
CA LEU A 137 7.95 -14.33 -10.62
C LEU A 137 9.37 -14.89 -10.81
N GLU A 138 9.52 -16.09 -11.37
CA GLU A 138 10.83 -16.68 -11.72
C GLU A 138 11.56 -15.80 -12.74
N LYS A 139 10.86 -15.34 -13.78
CA LYS A 139 11.41 -14.39 -14.77
C LYS A 139 11.85 -13.09 -14.11
N ILE A 140 10.98 -12.48 -13.29
CA ILE A 140 11.30 -11.24 -12.57
C ILE A 140 12.51 -11.45 -11.63
N LEU A 141 12.59 -12.59 -10.96
CA LEU A 141 13.72 -12.90 -10.08
C LEU A 141 15.03 -13.01 -10.86
N ALA A 142 15.00 -13.62 -12.06
CA ALA A 142 16.16 -13.71 -12.94
C ALA A 142 16.64 -12.31 -13.35
N GLU A 143 15.74 -11.45 -13.81
CA GLU A 143 16.04 -10.04 -14.16
C GLU A 143 16.64 -9.28 -12.96
N LEU A 144 16.08 -9.44 -11.76
CA LEU A 144 16.58 -8.81 -10.53
C LEU A 144 17.92 -9.37 -10.03
N LEU A 145 18.35 -10.54 -10.50
CA LEU A 145 19.64 -11.12 -10.18
C LEU A 145 20.74 -10.61 -11.11
N GLU A 146 20.39 -10.28 -12.35
CA GLU A 146 21.29 -9.68 -13.32
C GLU A 146 21.56 -8.19 -13.01
N ASP A 147 20.58 -7.48 -12.46
CA ASP A 147 20.75 -6.10 -12.02
C ASP A 147 21.61 -5.99 -10.74
N LYS A 148 22.85 -5.51 -10.91
CA LYS A 148 23.82 -5.29 -9.83
C LYS A 148 23.34 -4.27 -8.77
N ASN A 149 22.42 -3.39 -9.13
CA ASN A 149 21.85 -2.38 -8.22
C ASN A 149 20.56 -2.86 -7.55
N SER A 150 20.05 -4.03 -7.92
CA SER A 150 18.79 -4.53 -7.39
C SER A 150 18.87 -4.79 -5.88
N SER A 151 17.81 -4.36 -5.18
CA SER A 151 17.69 -4.48 -3.73
C SER A 151 17.57 -5.93 -3.29
N LYS A 152 18.37 -6.30 -2.28
CA LYS A 152 18.28 -7.62 -1.62
C LYS A 152 16.86 -7.91 -1.11
N ASN A 153 16.15 -6.88 -0.64
CA ASN A 153 14.79 -7.02 -0.13
C ASN A 153 13.80 -7.36 -1.25
N LYS A 154 13.92 -6.75 -2.44
CA LYS A 154 13.07 -7.09 -3.60
C LYS A 154 13.21 -8.57 -3.95
N ARG A 155 14.45 -9.05 -4.12
CA ARG A 155 14.71 -10.48 -4.40
C ARG A 155 14.16 -11.41 -3.31
N ARG A 156 14.29 -11.02 -2.04
CA ARG A 156 13.74 -11.80 -0.91
C ARG A 156 12.22 -11.91 -0.99
N SER A 157 11.51 -10.82 -1.24
CA SER A 157 10.05 -10.83 -1.38
C SER A 157 9.59 -11.78 -2.49
N ILE A 158 10.24 -11.74 -3.67
CA ILE A 158 9.90 -12.63 -4.78
C ILE A 158 10.12 -14.10 -4.42
N ARG A 159 11.27 -14.44 -3.82
CA ARG A 159 11.52 -15.83 -3.36
C ARG A 159 10.51 -16.31 -2.34
N ASN A 160 10.15 -15.46 -1.38
CA ASN A 160 9.14 -15.81 -0.38
C ASN A 160 7.80 -16.11 -1.03
N GLN A 161 7.42 -15.34 -2.06
CA GLN A 161 6.19 -15.59 -2.79
C GLN A 161 6.24 -16.88 -3.61
N LEU A 162 7.36 -17.17 -4.29
CA LEU A 162 7.57 -18.44 -5.00
C LEU A 162 7.41 -19.64 -4.06
N ASN A 163 8.01 -19.59 -2.87
CA ASN A 163 7.87 -20.66 -1.87
C ASN A 163 6.42 -20.86 -1.44
N LYS A 164 5.66 -19.77 -1.25
CA LYS A 164 4.23 -19.84 -0.90
C LYS A 164 3.39 -20.44 -2.03
N ILE A 165 3.69 -20.07 -3.28
CA ILE A 165 3.01 -20.64 -4.45
C ILE A 165 3.32 -22.15 -4.56
N ALA A 166 4.57 -22.56 -4.40
CA ALA A 166 4.96 -23.97 -4.41
C ALA A 166 4.18 -24.78 -3.35
N ALA A 167 4.17 -24.30 -2.10
CA ALA A 167 3.42 -24.95 -1.03
C ALA A 167 1.90 -25.00 -1.31
N ARG A 168 1.34 -23.96 -1.95
CA ARG A 168 -0.07 -23.96 -2.33
C ARG A 168 -0.36 -24.96 -3.44
N LEU A 169 0.51 -25.10 -4.44
CA LEU A 169 0.38 -26.08 -5.51
C LEU A 169 0.40 -27.51 -4.95
N GLU A 170 1.34 -27.82 -4.06
CA GLU A 170 1.38 -29.10 -3.35
C GLU A 170 0.09 -29.38 -2.57
N ALA A 171 -0.46 -28.37 -1.87
CA ALA A 171 -1.71 -28.50 -1.14
C ALA A 171 -2.93 -28.73 -2.06
N ILE A 172 -2.96 -28.13 -3.25
CA ILE A 172 -4.00 -28.38 -4.26
C ILE A 172 -3.89 -29.80 -4.79
N ASP A 173 -2.68 -30.26 -5.09
CA ASP A 173 -2.45 -31.61 -5.62
C ASP A 173 -2.77 -32.70 -4.58
N ALA A 174 -2.64 -32.39 -3.28
CA ALA A 174 -3.02 -33.27 -2.17
C ALA A 174 -4.54 -33.36 -1.93
N ASP A 175 -5.29 -32.26 -2.09
CA ASP A 175 -6.75 -32.21 -1.92
C ASP A 175 -7.42 -31.28 -2.96
N PRO A 176 -7.65 -31.77 -4.19
CA PRO A 176 -8.24 -30.97 -5.25
C PRO A 176 -9.68 -30.55 -4.98
N GLU A 177 -10.45 -31.36 -4.25
CA GLU A 177 -11.86 -31.10 -3.96
C GLU A 177 -12.02 -29.93 -2.97
N ALA A 178 -11.25 -29.92 -1.88
CA ALA A 178 -11.24 -28.80 -0.94
C ALA A 178 -10.76 -27.50 -1.61
N ALA A 179 -9.76 -27.59 -2.50
CA ALA A 179 -9.30 -26.44 -3.27
C ALA A 179 -10.39 -25.91 -4.20
N ALA A 180 -11.12 -26.78 -4.90
CA ALA A 180 -12.23 -26.40 -5.77
C ALA A 180 -13.39 -25.75 -4.98
N ALA A 181 -13.72 -26.28 -3.80
CA ALA A 181 -14.77 -25.71 -2.94
C ALA A 181 -14.47 -24.26 -2.52
N LEU A 182 -13.21 -23.94 -2.19
CA LEU A 182 -12.79 -22.57 -1.87
C LEU A 182 -12.89 -21.63 -3.08
N LEU A 183 -12.58 -22.11 -4.28
CA LEU A 183 -12.66 -21.32 -5.52
C LEU A 183 -14.11 -21.06 -5.95
N ALA A 184 -15.05 -21.92 -5.54
CA ALA A 184 -16.47 -21.78 -5.84
C ALA A 184 -17.20 -20.72 -4.98
N LEU A 185 -16.52 -20.09 -4.01
CA LEU A 185 -17.10 -19.03 -3.19
C LEU A 185 -17.29 -17.74 -3.99
N ASP A 186 -18.53 -17.25 -4.06
CA ASP A 186 -18.90 -15.98 -4.72
C ASP A 186 -19.84 -15.12 -3.84
N PRO A 187 -19.49 -13.86 -3.52
CA PRO A 187 -18.20 -13.22 -3.79
C PRO A 187 -17.06 -13.83 -2.96
N ARG A 188 -15.86 -13.88 -3.55
CA ARG A 188 -14.66 -14.28 -2.83
C ARG A 188 -14.41 -13.32 -1.65
N PRO A 189 -14.27 -13.84 -0.41
CA PRO A 189 -14.09 -13.00 0.77
C PRO A 189 -12.75 -12.25 0.73
N ILE A 190 -12.79 -10.94 0.97
CA ILE A 190 -11.61 -10.10 1.13
C ILE A 190 -11.21 -10.10 2.60
N HIS A 191 -9.96 -10.43 2.88
CA HIS A 191 -9.43 -10.45 4.24
C HIS A 191 -8.49 -9.28 4.47
N CYS A 192 -8.53 -8.73 5.68
CA CYS A 192 -7.56 -7.71 6.07
C CYS A 192 -6.17 -8.33 6.16
N ARG A 193 -5.20 -7.72 5.48
CA ARG A 193 -3.81 -8.21 5.50
C ARG A 193 -3.04 -7.96 6.80
N THR A 194 -3.70 -7.38 7.80
CA THR A 194 -3.10 -7.12 9.11
C THR A 194 -3.61 -8.07 10.18
N CYS A 195 -4.94 -8.22 10.32
CA CYS A 195 -5.52 -9.13 11.31
C CYS A 195 -6.09 -10.43 10.72
N GLY A 196 -6.14 -10.57 9.40
CA GLY A 196 -6.69 -11.76 8.74
C GLY A 196 -8.22 -11.83 8.69
N LEU A 197 -8.96 -10.94 9.37
CA LEU A 197 -10.43 -10.98 9.39
C LEU A 197 -11.04 -10.44 8.09
N ASN A 198 -12.10 -11.09 7.62
CA ASN A 198 -12.90 -10.63 6.46
C ASN A 198 -13.95 -9.54 6.80
N THR A 199 -14.22 -9.33 8.08
CA THR A 199 -15.10 -8.27 8.60
C THR A 199 -14.36 -6.99 8.97
N CYS A 200 -13.03 -6.99 8.93
CA CYS A 200 -12.23 -5.84 9.34
C CYS A 200 -12.40 -4.67 8.36
N MET A 201 -12.67 -3.48 8.91
CA MET A 201 -12.84 -2.23 8.15
C MET A 201 -11.53 -1.45 7.93
N GLY A 202 -10.39 -2.03 8.31
CA GLY A 202 -9.06 -1.39 8.24
C GLY A 202 -8.64 -0.71 9.54
N ASN A 203 -9.47 -0.78 10.57
CA ASN A 203 -9.18 -0.18 11.87
C ASN A 203 -8.01 -0.87 12.57
N CYS A 204 -7.72 -2.14 12.25
CA CYS A 204 -6.58 -2.84 12.84
C CYS A 204 -5.23 -2.48 12.20
N TRP A 205 -5.10 -1.41 11.40
CA TRP A 205 -3.82 -1.06 10.76
C TRP A 205 -3.21 0.19 11.40
N GLY A 206 -1.95 0.09 11.85
CA GLY A 206 -1.16 1.25 12.29
C GLY A 206 -1.89 2.11 13.32
N PHE A 207 -1.99 3.41 13.05
CA PHE A 207 -2.63 4.38 13.95
C PHE A 207 -4.18 4.41 13.88
N TRP A 208 -4.81 3.52 13.09
CA TRP A 208 -6.26 3.34 13.13
C TRP A 208 -6.69 2.42 14.28
N SER A 209 -5.75 1.70 14.90
CA SER A 209 -6.11 0.70 15.91
C SER A 209 -6.61 1.36 17.19
N ASP A 210 -7.82 0.96 17.61
CA ASP A 210 -8.37 1.33 18.91
C ASP A 210 -7.73 0.52 20.05
N GLU A 211 -7.13 -0.61 19.72
CA GLU A 211 -6.41 -1.50 20.62
C GLU A 211 -4.94 -1.59 20.20
N VAL A 212 -4.05 -1.76 21.18
CA VAL A 212 -2.64 -2.10 20.92
C VAL A 212 -2.63 -3.50 20.31
N LEU A 213 -2.45 -3.59 18.99
CA LEU A 213 -2.34 -4.89 18.34
C LEU A 213 -1.17 -5.66 18.96
N PRO A 214 -1.35 -6.94 19.32
CA PRO A 214 -0.23 -7.77 19.72
C PRO A 214 0.82 -7.77 18.60
N PRO A 215 2.12 -7.85 18.94
CA PRO A 215 3.18 -7.83 17.94
C PRO A 215 2.95 -8.94 16.89
N PRO A 216 3.30 -8.70 15.62
CA PRO A 216 3.14 -9.69 14.57
C PRO A 216 3.89 -10.97 14.97
N GLN A 217 3.17 -12.09 14.98
CA GLN A 217 3.79 -13.39 15.16
C GLN A 217 4.59 -13.69 13.89
N ASN A 218 5.91 -13.77 14.04
CA ASN A 218 6.87 -14.09 12.98
C ASN A 218 6.68 -15.51 12.45
#